data_AF-A0A0P7WFG7-F1
#
_entry.id   AF-A0A0P7WFG7-F1
#
_cell.length_a   1.000
_cell.length_b   1.000
_cell.length_c   1.000
_cell.angle_alpha   90.00
_cell.angle_beta   90.00
_cell.angle_gamma   90.00
#
_symmetry.space_group_name_H-M   'P 1'
#
loop_
_entity.id
_entity.type
_entity.pdbx_description
1 polymer ?
#
loop_
_entity_poly.entity_id
_entity_poly.type
_entity_poly.pdbx_seq_one_letter_code
_entity_poly.pdbx_strand_id
1 'polypeptide(L)'
;MQVFEELLLDADWALNAGNWQWLSASAFFQQYFRVYSPVAFGKKTDKNGDYIRKYLPILKKFPAEYIYEPWKSPRSLQERAGCIVGKDYPKPIVEHEVISKKNIQRMKMAYAKHSGSSSESSGKSKGEIIHLSDTFVYGDLQS
;
A
#
# COMPACT_ATOMS: atom_id res chain seq x y z
N MET A 1 -7.28 -1.39 -7.55
CA MET A 1 -7.01 -1.45 -9.00
C MET A 1 -7.95 -0.54 -9.78
N GLN A 2 -9.27 -0.80 -9.83
CA GLN A 2 -10.24 -0.03 -10.66
C GLN A 2 -10.13 1.50 -10.53
N VAL A 3 -10.09 2.05 -9.32
CA VAL A 3 -9.95 3.51 -9.10
C VAL A 3 -8.64 4.07 -9.69
N PHE A 4 -7.56 3.30 -9.66
CA PHE A 4 -6.28 3.75 -10.21
C PHE A 4 -6.27 3.66 -11.74
N GLU A 5 -6.94 2.65 -12.30
CA GLU A 5 -7.11 2.51 -13.75
C GLU A 5 -7.90 3.69 -14.36
N GLU A 6 -8.84 4.26 -13.61
CA GLU A 6 -9.61 5.42 -14.04
C GLU A 6 -8.85 6.75 -13.90
N LEU A 7 -8.11 6.94 -12.80
CA LEU A 7 -7.56 8.25 -12.43
C LEU A 7 -6.09 8.47 -12.81
N LEU A 8 -5.33 7.40 -13.02
CA LEU A 8 -3.91 7.52 -13.36
C LEU A 8 -3.72 7.82 -14.85
N LEU A 9 -2.97 8.87 -15.16
CA LEU A 9 -2.55 9.18 -16.53
C LEU A 9 -1.58 8.12 -17.08
N ASP A 10 -0.85 7.44 -16.20
CA ASP A 10 0.08 6.36 -16.49
C ASP A 10 -0.51 4.97 -16.16
N ALA A 11 -1.84 4.85 -16.17
CA ALA A 11 -2.52 3.58 -15.96
C ALA A 11 -2.02 2.51 -16.94
N ASP A 12 -1.34 1.51 -16.40
CA ASP A 12 -0.88 0.34 -17.12
C ASP A 12 -1.41 -0.92 -16.41
N TRP A 13 -1.95 -1.85 -17.20
CA TRP A 13 -2.59 -3.05 -16.67
C TRP A 13 -1.65 -3.92 -15.83
N ALA A 14 -0.44 -4.20 -16.34
CA ALA A 14 0.51 -5.09 -15.69
C ALA A 14 1.14 -4.43 -14.47
N LEU A 15 1.56 -3.18 -14.60
CA LEU A 15 2.17 -2.42 -13.51
C LEU A 15 1.16 -2.17 -12.38
N ASN A 16 -0.09 -1.83 -12.69
CA ASN A 16 -1.12 -1.68 -11.67
C ASN A 16 -1.40 -3.01 -10.97
N ALA A 17 -1.64 -4.09 -11.72
CA ALA A 17 -1.91 -5.39 -11.11
C ALA A 17 -0.77 -5.84 -10.18
N GLY A 18 0.48 -5.76 -10.66
CA GLY A 18 1.66 -6.16 -9.89
C GLY A 18 1.86 -5.32 -8.62
N ASN A 19 1.79 -3.99 -8.73
CA ASN A 19 1.99 -3.10 -7.58
C ASN A 19 0.85 -3.19 -6.56
N TRP A 20 -0.40 -3.39 -7.01
CA TRP A 20 -1.52 -3.63 -6.10
C TRP A 20 -1.35 -4.93 -5.33
N GLN A 21 -0.86 -6.01 -5.97
CA GLN A 21 -0.54 -7.27 -5.28
C GLN A 21 0.63 -7.14 -4.30
N TRP A 22 1.64 -6.33 -4.64
CA TRP A 22 2.74 -6.00 -3.74
C TRP A 22 2.22 -5.27 -2.49
N LEU A 23 1.49 -4.17 -2.66
CA LEU A 23 1.03 -3.33 -1.55
C LEU A 23 0.06 -4.06 -0.61
N SER A 24 -0.78 -4.96 -1.12
CA SER A 24 -1.66 -5.79 -0.31
C SER A 24 -0.95 -6.97 0.36
N ALA A 25 0.34 -7.17 0.08
CA ALA A 25 1.09 -8.37 0.43
C ALA A 25 0.37 -9.65 -0.03
N SER A 26 -0.19 -9.63 -1.24
CA SER A 26 -0.79 -10.81 -1.87
C SER A 26 0.23 -11.58 -2.70
N ALA A 27 1.18 -10.89 -3.33
CA ALA A 27 2.33 -11.48 -4.03
C ALA A 27 3.53 -10.53 -3.96
N PHE A 28 4.73 -11.03 -4.27
CA PHE A 28 6.02 -10.32 -4.31
C PHE A 28 6.56 -9.77 -2.96
N PHE A 29 5.69 -9.26 -2.09
CA PHE A 29 6.04 -8.76 -0.77
C PHE A 29 5.34 -9.56 0.33
N GLN A 30 6.13 -10.09 1.26
CA GLN A 30 5.64 -11.00 2.31
C GLN A 30 5.78 -10.43 3.73
N GLN A 31 6.44 -9.29 3.91
CA GLN A 31 6.62 -8.67 5.24
C GLN A 31 5.38 -7.86 5.65
N TYR A 32 4.20 -8.50 5.66
CA TYR A 32 2.89 -7.89 5.93
C TYR A 32 2.78 -7.21 7.31
N PHE A 33 3.70 -7.48 8.24
CA PHE A 33 3.79 -6.79 9.53
C PHE A 33 4.34 -5.35 9.41
N ARG A 34 4.92 -4.96 8.26
CA ARG A 34 5.32 -3.59 7.96
C ARG A 34 4.14 -2.81 7.39
N VAL A 35 3.34 -2.21 8.27
CA VAL A 35 2.15 -1.42 7.89
C VAL A 35 2.49 0.07 7.88
N TYR A 36 2.16 0.75 6.78
CA TYR A 36 2.30 2.21 6.70
C TYR A 36 1.31 2.89 7.64
N SER A 37 1.82 3.79 8.48
CA SER A 37 0.98 4.67 9.30
C SER A 37 0.45 5.83 8.45
N PRO A 38 -0.88 6.04 8.35
CA PRO A 38 -1.46 7.16 7.61
C PRO A 38 -1.11 8.52 8.20
N VAL A 39 -0.63 8.54 9.45
CA VAL A 39 -0.20 9.75 10.17
C VAL A 39 1.32 9.91 10.07
N ALA A 40 2.08 8.91 10.56
CA ALA A 40 3.51 9.08 10.77
C ALA A 40 4.31 9.07 9.45
N PHE A 41 3.80 8.41 8.40
CA PHE A 41 4.51 8.34 7.13
C PHE A 41 4.66 9.73 6.48
N GLY A 42 3.56 10.48 6.38
CA GLY A 42 3.59 11.83 5.81
C GLY A 42 4.43 12.81 6.64
N LYS A 43 4.32 12.75 7.98
CA LYS A 43 5.10 13.61 8.89
C LYS A 43 6.61 13.50 8.72
N LYS A 44 7.12 12.36 8.24
CA LYS A 44 8.56 12.17 8.00
C LYS A 44 9.07 13.04 6.85
N THR A 45 8.27 13.19 5.80
CA THR A 45 8.66 13.90 4.56
C THR A 45 8.19 15.35 4.57
N ASP A 46 7.01 15.62 5.12
CA ASP A 46 6.38 16.94 5.16
C ASP A 46 5.93 17.25 6.59
N LYS A 47 6.81 17.87 7.38
CA LYS A 47 6.51 18.17 8.79
C LYS A 47 5.43 19.23 8.96
N ASN A 48 5.28 20.13 7.98
CA ASN A 48 4.34 21.25 8.04
C ASN A 48 2.94 20.90 7.49
N GLY A 49 2.85 19.79 6.76
CA GLY A 49 1.64 19.33 6.09
C GLY A 49 1.28 20.19 4.88
N ASP A 50 2.26 20.79 4.20
CA ASP A 50 2.03 21.67 3.04
C ASP A 50 1.30 20.93 1.92
N TYR A 51 1.56 19.64 1.73
CA TYR A 51 0.83 18.80 0.80
C TYR A 51 -0.66 18.70 1.19
N ILE A 52 -0.94 18.45 2.48
CA ILE A 52 -2.33 18.40 2.98
C ILE A 52 -3.02 19.75 2.78
N ARG A 53 -2.34 20.87 3.06
CA ARG A 53 -2.92 22.22 2.86
C ARG A 53 -3.24 22.52 1.40
N LYS A 54 -2.45 21.99 0.48
CA LYS A 54 -2.65 22.15 -0.97
C LYS A 54 -3.88 21.37 -1.46
N TYR A 55 -3.99 20.10 -1.10
CA TYR A 55 -5.04 19.21 -1.62
C TYR A 55 -6.32 19.17 -0.77
N LEU A 56 -6.23 19.54 0.51
CA LEU A 56 -7.35 19.68 1.44
C LEU A 56 -7.39 21.11 2.01
N PRO A 57 -7.79 22.11 1.19
CA PRO A 57 -7.74 23.51 1.58
C PRO A 57 -8.61 23.84 2.81
N ILE A 58 -9.61 23.01 3.12
CA ILE A 58 -10.42 23.13 4.34
C ILE A 58 -9.60 23.00 5.63
N LEU A 59 -8.46 22.31 5.57
CA LEU A 59 -7.53 22.15 6.69
C LEU A 59 -6.39 23.18 6.67
N LYS A 60 -6.37 24.14 5.73
CA LYS A 60 -5.24 25.07 5.52
C LYS A 60 -4.86 25.91 6.75
N LYS A 61 -5.80 26.14 7.68
CA LYS A 61 -5.58 26.92 8.91
C LYS A 61 -5.20 26.07 10.13
N PHE A 62 -5.21 24.74 10.04
CA PHE A 62 -4.76 23.88 11.15
C PHE A 62 -3.26 24.05 11.39
N PRO A 63 -2.76 24.12 12.63
CA PRO A 63 -1.32 24.13 12.87
C PRO A 63 -0.70 22.78 12.49
N ALA A 64 0.60 22.79 12.20
CA ALA A 64 1.35 21.59 11.79
C ALA A 64 1.22 20.42 12.79
N GLU A 65 1.08 20.73 14.09
CA GLU A 65 0.86 19.73 15.14
C GLU A 65 -0.36 18.84 14.88
N TYR A 66 -1.47 19.41 14.39
CA TYR A 66 -2.73 18.70 14.20
C TYR A 66 -3.07 18.41 12.74
N ILE A 67 -2.27 18.85 11.76
CA ILE A 67 -2.63 18.75 10.34
C ILE A 67 -2.83 17.29 9.86
N TYR A 68 -2.08 16.35 10.43
CA TYR A 68 -2.22 14.91 10.15
C TYR A 68 -3.25 14.20 11.03
N GLU A 69 -3.69 14.83 12.12
CA GLU A 69 -4.59 14.25 13.12
C GLU A 69 -5.60 15.30 13.62
N PRO A 70 -6.39 15.94 12.73
CA PRO A 70 -7.22 17.09 13.11
C PRO A 70 -8.27 16.73 14.16
N TRP A 71 -8.69 15.46 14.24
CA TRP A 71 -9.62 14.95 15.27
C TRP A 71 -9.05 14.98 16.70
N LYS A 72 -7.73 15.09 16.87
CA LYS A 72 -7.09 15.26 18.19
C LYS A 72 -7.03 16.73 18.64
N SER A 73 -7.35 17.67 17.76
CA SER A 73 -7.28 19.10 18.09
C SER A 73 -8.42 19.54 19.02
N PRO A 74 -8.17 20.47 19.96
CA PRO A 74 -9.22 21.03 20.81
C PRO A 74 -10.32 21.71 19.99
N ARG A 75 -11.56 21.70 20.52
CA ARG A 75 -12.71 22.31 19.86
C ARG A 75 -12.49 23.79 19.51
N SER A 76 -11.92 24.56 20.44
CA SER A 76 -11.61 25.98 20.24
C SER A 76 -10.60 26.24 19.11
N LEU A 77 -9.70 25.29 18.85
CA LEU A 77 -8.77 25.37 17.73
C LEU A 77 -9.48 25.10 16.41
N GLN A 78 -10.35 24.09 16.36
CA GLN A 78 -11.16 23.79 15.18
C GLN A 78 -12.04 24.98 14.78
N GLU A 79 -12.63 25.66 15.77
CA GLU A 79 -13.43 26.88 15.58
C GLU A 79 -12.58 28.02 15.01
N ARG A 80 -11.39 28.29 15.58
CA ARG A 80 -10.46 29.30 15.05
C ARG A 80 -9.96 28.97 13.64
N ALA A 81 -9.75 27.68 13.36
CA ALA A 81 -9.35 27.21 12.03
C ALA A 81 -10.51 27.26 11.02
N GLY A 82 -11.76 27.42 11.48
CA GLY A 82 -12.95 27.46 10.63
C GLY A 82 -13.30 26.10 10.01
N CYS A 83 -12.90 24.99 10.65
CA CYS A 83 -13.21 23.65 10.17
C CYS A 83 -13.40 22.72 11.38
N ILE A 84 -14.64 22.27 11.56
CA ILE A 84 -15.09 21.38 12.61
C ILE A 84 -15.01 19.92 12.16
N VAL A 85 -14.23 19.12 12.88
CA VAL A 85 -14.13 17.69 12.60
C VAL A 85 -15.42 16.98 13.03
N GLY A 86 -15.97 16.17 12.12
CA GLY A 86 -17.29 15.55 12.20
C GLY A 86 -18.42 16.36 11.55
N LYS A 87 -18.15 17.59 11.09
CA LYS A 87 -19.12 18.41 10.35
C LYS A 87 -18.55 18.83 8.99
N ASP A 88 -17.45 19.56 9.01
CA ASP A 88 -16.83 20.14 7.80
C ASP A 88 -15.77 19.19 7.23
N TYR A 89 -15.07 18.46 8.10
CA TYR A 89 -14.12 17.40 7.75
C TYR A 89 -14.47 16.11 8.51
N PRO A 90 -14.49 14.92 7.89
CA PRO A 90 -14.95 13.71 8.57
C PRO A 90 -14.02 13.28 9.72
N LYS A 91 -14.58 12.58 10.71
CA LYS A 91 -13.79 11.82 11.68
C LYS A 91 -13.10 10.65 10.97
N PRO A 92 -11.98 10.14 11.49
CA PRO A 92 -11.39 8.90 10.98
C PRO A 92 -12.43 7.78 10.93
N ILE A 93 -12.54 7.12 9.77
CA ILE A 93 -13.47 6.01 9.57
C ILE A 93 -13.08 4.75 10.37
N VAL A 94 -11.81 4.65 10.77
CA VAL A 94 -11.26 3.56 11.58
C VAL A 94 -10.17 4.08 12.52
N GLU A 95 -9.95 3.39 13.63
CA GLU A 95 -8.79 3.60 14.48
C GLU A 95 -7.61 2.73 13.99
N HIS A 96 -6.59 3.39 13.43
CA HIS A 96 -5.50 2.69 12.73
C HIS A 96 -4.72 1.72 13.63
N GLU A 97 -4.44 2.09 14.87
CA GLU A 97 -3.67 1.26 15.82
C GLU A 97 -4.39 -0.06 16.17
N VAL A 98 -5.72 -0.04 16.21
CA VAL A 98 -6.56 -1.21 16.46
C VAL A 98 -6.67 -2.07 15.20
N ILE A 99 -7.06 -1.45 14.07
CA ILE A 99 -7.37 -2.20 12.85
C ILE A 99 -6.12 -2.80 12.20
N SER A 100 -4.97 -2.13 12.28
CA SER A 100 -3.70 -2.65 11.76
C SER A 100 -3.30 -3.96 12.44
N LYS A 101 -3.34 -4.01 13.78
CA LYS A 101 -3.08 -5.24 14.56
C LYS A 101 -4.04 -6.36 14.20
N LYS A 102 -5.34 -6.07 14.08
CA LYS A 102 -6.36 -7.04 13.66
C LYS A 102 -6.08 -7.58 12.26
N ASN A 103 -5.70 -6.71 11.32
CA ASN A 103 -5.42 -7.10 9.95
C ASN A 103 -4.12 -7.89 9.83
N ILE A 104 -3.07 -7.57 10.59
CA ILE A 104 -1.84 -8.38 10.66
C ILE A 104 -2.17 -9.80 11.11
N GLN A 105 -3.03 -9.98 12.11
CA GLN A 105 -3.45 -11.31 12.55
C GLN A 105 -4.24 -12.07 11.46
N ARG A 106 -5.11 -11.38 10.73
CA ARG A 106 -5.83 -11.96 9.58
C ARG A 106 -4.88 -12.38 8.47
N MET A 107 -3.88 -11.55 8.15
CA MET A 107 -2.85 -11.87 7.17
C MET A 107 -2.04 -13.10 7.59
N LYS A 108 -1.62 -13.16 8.86
CA LYS A 108 -0.95 -14.35 9.42
C LYS A 108 -1.77 -15.62 9.23
N MET A 109 -3.07 -15.58 9.51
CA MET A 109 -3.97 -16.72 9.32
C MET A 109 -4.13 -17.09 7.84
N ALA A 110 -4.25 -16.11 6.94
CA ALA A 110 -4.37 -16.36 5.51
C ALA A 110 -3.09 -17.02 4.95
N TYR A 111 -1.92 -16.49 5.30
CA TYR A 111 -0.63 -17.03 4.90
C TYR A 111 -0.43 -18.47 5.39
N ALA A 112 -0.81 -18.76 6.64
CA ALA A 112 -0.72 -20.12 7.20
C ALA A 112 -1.58 -21.15 6.45
N LYS A 113 -2.76 -20.73 5.95
CA LYS A 113 -3.62 -21.61 5.13
C LYS A 113 -2.97 -21.94 3.78
N HIS A 114 -2.31 -20.96 3.16
CA HIS A 114 -1.71 -21.14 1.83
C HIS A 114 -0.33 -21.83 1.87
N SER A 115 0.44 -21.69 2.96
CA SER A 115 1.67 -22.46 3.15
C SER A 115 1.42 -23.98 3.25
N GLY A 116 0.25 -24.40 3.71
CA GLY A 116 -0.17 -25.81 3.72
C GLY A 116 -0.58 -26.36 2.34
N SER A 117 -1.05 -25.51 1.43
CA SER A 117 -1.42 -25.92 0.06
C SER A 117 -0.20 -26.04 -0.88
N SER A 118 0.95 -25.49 -0.48
CA SER A 118 2.18 -25.51 -1.28
C SER A 118 2.85 -26.90 -1.29
N SER A 119 2.44 -27.82 -0.42
CA SER A 119 2.92 -29.21 -0.37
C SER A 119 2.14 -30.18 -1.25
N GLU A 120 1.10 -29.76 -1.97
CA GLU A 120 0.26 -30.63 -2.81
C GLU A 120 0.46 -30.45 -4.33
N SER A 121 1.32 -29.52 -4.78
CA SER A 121 1.63 -29.34 -6.21
C SER A 121 2.94 -30.01 -6.70
N SER A 122 3.66 -30.75 -5.84
CA SER A 122 4.88 -31.49 -6.22
C SER A 122 4.61 -32.96 -6.61
N GLY A 123 3.39 -33.29 -7.03
CA GLY A 123 2.98 -34.64 -7.42
C GLY A 123 2.60 -34.78 -8.90
N LYS A 124 3.51 -35.39 -9.68
CA LYS A 124 3.37 -35.99 -11.03
C LYS A 124 3.50 -35.08 -12.27
N SER A 125 4.70 -35.08 -12.85
CA SER A 125 4.89 -35.64 -14.19
C SER A 125 6.31 -36.24 -14.29
N LYS A 126 6.40 -37.58 -14.41
CA LYS A 126 7.60 -38.24 -14.94
C LYS A 126 7.57 -38.02 -16.45
N GLY A 127 8.16 -36.93 -16.91
CA GLY A 127 8.45 -36.68 -18.32
C GLY A 127 9.93 -36.96 -18.59
N GLU A 128 10.20 -37.76 -19.62
CA GLU A 128 11.52 -38.16 -20.11
C GLU A 128 12.52 -37.01 -20.22
N ILE A 129 13.77 -37.31 -19.85
CA ILE A 129 14.93 -36.49 -20.17
C ILE A 129 15.19 -36.63 -21.67
N ILE A 130 14.74 -35.65 -22.45
CA ILE A 130 15.21 -35.47 -23.83
C ILE A 130 16.51 -34.68 -23.80
N HIS A 131 17.61 -35.36 -24.16
CA HIS A 131 18.89 -34.75 -24.48
C HIS A 131 18.70 -33.82 -25.69
N LEU A 132 18.80 -32.50 -25.48
CA LEU A 132 18.94 -31.53 -26.57
C LEU A 132 20.42 -31.25 -26.78
N SER A 133 21.09 -32.12 -27.52
CA SER A 133 22.21 -31.68 -28.36
C SER A 133 21.60 -31.08 -29.61
N ASP A 134 21.71 -29.76 -29.78
CA ASP A 134 21.99 -29.14 -31.08
C ASP A 134 22.19 -27.62 -30.92
N THR A 135 23.47 -27.25 -30.91
CA THR A 135 24.07 -26.17 -31.70
C THR A 135 23.22 -24.93 -31.98
N PHE A 136 23.36 -23.89 -31.15
CA PHE A 136 23.16 -22.51 -31.57
C PHE A 136 24.51 -21.79 -31.59
N VAL A 137 25.01 -21.57 -32.81
CA VAL A 137 26.19 -20.76 -33.12
C VAL A 137 25.85 -19.30 -32.82
N TYR A 138 26.48 -18.70 -31.81
CA TYR A 138 26.60 -17.25 -31.70
C TYR A 138 27.82 -16.83 -32.52
N GLY A 139 27.58 -16.04 -33.57
CA GLY A 139 28.63 -15.38 -34.33
C GLY A 139 29.14 -14.15 -33.58
N ASP A 140 30.39 -14.22 -33.13
CA ASP A 140 31.20 -13.06 -32.77
C ASP A 140 31.80 -12.45 -34.05
N LEU A 141 31.41 -11.20 -34.36
CA LEU A 141 32.09 -10.35 -35.33
C LEU A 141 32.67 -9.15 -34.58
N GLN A 142 33.92 -9.30 -34.13
CA GLN A 142 34.85 -8.20 -33.87
C GLN A 142 36.10 -8.41 -34.73
N SER A 143 36.22 -7.63 -35.80
CA SER A 143 37.45 -6.95 -36.25
C SER A 143 37.11 -5.99 -37.39
#